data_AF-A0A4Y5MZM4-F1
#
_entry.id   AF-A0A4Y5MZM4-F1
#
_cell.length_a   1.000
_cell.length_b   1.000
_cell.length_c   1.000
_cell.angle_alpha   90.00
_cell.angle_beta   90.00
_cell.angle_gamma   90.00
#
_symmetry.space_group_name_H-M   'P 1'
#
loop_
_entity.id
_entity.type
_entity.pdbx_description
1 polymer ?
#
loop_
_entity_poly.entity_id
_entity_poly.type
_entity_poly.pdbx_seq_one_letter_code
_entity_poly.pdbx_strand_id
1 'polypeptide(L)'
;MNSNRLSTSGKSIEDRYLLLADITKLLNLTSNYETREDGRVWIISENKYQAKKSGAGGKKKCVQLISLDGSVFKTFNSLTDCGKFLGVSRKTVSNKMEKSQSVLFEGKSYTLRTIDYELCDEPEKI
;
A
#
# COMPACT_ATOMS: atom_id res chain seq x y z
N MET A 1 19.17 39.27 35.91
CA MET A 1 19.77 37.94 36.19
C MET A 1 18.63 36.96 36.41
N ASN A 2 18.52 35.91 35.58
CA ASN A 2 17.48 34.87 35.67
C ASN A 2 18.18 33.52 35.85
N SER A 3 17.84 32.82 36.93
CA SER A 3 18.42 31.54 37.36
C SER A 3 17.50 30.34 37.09
N ASN A 4 16.62 30.40 36.08
CA ASN A 4 15.84 29.25 35.63
C ASN A 4 16.66 28.33 34.71
N ARG A 5 17.60 27.57 35.29
CA ARG A 5 18.26 26.47 34.59
C ARG A 5 17.42 25.21 34.82
N LEU A 6 16.75 24.74 33.77
CA LEU A 6 15.89 23.53 33.76
C LEU A 6 16.73 22.24 33.78
N SER A 7 17.63 22.08 34.75
CA SER A 7 18.49 20.91 34.86
C SER A 7 18.86 20.64 36.31
N THR A 8 17.89 20.16 37.10
CA THR A 8 18.18 19.38 38.30
C THR A 8 18.41 17.93 37.86
N SER A 9 19.66 17.57 37.60
CA SER A 9 20.05 16.16 37.43
C SER A 9 20.08 15.45 38.77
N GLY A 10 18.90 15.21 39.35
CA GLY A 10 18.75 14.24 40.43
C GLY A 10 18.75 12.84 39.83
N LYS A 11 19.45 11.88 40.45
CA LYS A 11 19.30 10.47 40.06
C LYS A 11 17.85 10.07 40.31
N SER A 12 17.15 9.58 39.28
CA SER A 12 15.83 8.97 39.44
C SER A 12 15.97 7.82 40.43
N ILE A 13 15.19 7.85 41.52
CA ILE A 13 15.00 6.67 42.37
C ILE A 13 14.00 5.81 41.60
N GLU A 14 14.52 4.89 40.81
CA GLU A 14 13.70 3.98 40.02
C GLU A 14 13.22 2.83 40.89
N ASP A 15 11.90 2.70 41.04
CA ASP A 15 11.31 1.55 41.70
C ASP A 15 11.36 0.33 40.76
N ARG A 16 12.33 -0.54 41.02
CA ARG A 16 12.56 -1.76 40.25
C ARG A 16 11.36 -2.71 40.28
N TYR A 17 10.57 -2.70 41.35
CA TYR A 17 9.40 -3.57 41.47
C TYR A 17 8.29 -3.10 40.52
N LEU A 18 8.04 -1.79 40.50
CA LEU A 18 7.05 -1.18 39.61
C LEU A 18 7.42 -1.38 38.13
N LEU A 19 8.70 -1.20 37.79
CA LEU A 19 9.24 -1.49 36.45
C LEU A 19 9.04 -2.95 36.05
N LEU A 20 9.31 -3.90 36.95
CA LEU A 20 9.11 -5.33 36.67
C LEU A 20 7.62 -5.69 36.47
N ALA A 21 6.73 -5.07 37.23
CA ALA A 21 5.29 -5.23 37.08
C ALA A 21 4.80 -4.71 35.70
N ASP A 22 5.31 -3.57 35.25
CA ASP A 22 4.96 -3.02 33.94
C ASP A 22 5.52 -3.86 32.78
N ILE A 23 6.76 -4.33 32.90
CA ILE A 23 7.37 -5.24 31.91
C ILE A 23 6.56 -6.53 31.79
N THR A 24 6.25 -7.18 32.92
CA THR A 24 5.46 -8.42 32.92
C THR A 24 4.06 -8.19 32.36
N LYS A 25 3.41 -7.07 32.68
CA LYS A 25 2.13 -6.68 32.08
C LYS A 25 2.24 -6.55 30.56
N LEU A 26 3.25 -5.84 30.04
CA LEU A 26 3.45 -5.66 28.60
C LEU A 26 3.76 -6.95 27.86
N LEU A 27 4.52 -7.86 28.49
CA LEU A 27 4.83 -9.17 27.92
C LEU A 27 3.62 -10.11 27.88
N ASN A 28 2.69 -9.97 28.83
CA ASN A 28 1.48 -10.78 28.91
C ASN A 28 0.31 -10.26 28.08
N LEU A 29 0.38 -9.02 27.59
CA LEU A 29 -0.63 -8.47 26.69
C LEU A 29 -0.55 -9.15 25.32
N THR A 30 -1.71 -9.32 24.68
CA THR A 30 -1.75 -9.84 23.32
C THR A 30 -1.11 -8.85 22.35
N SER A 31 -0.51 -9.38 21.29
CA SER A 31 0.00 -8.54 20.19
C SER A 31 -1.12 -7.67 19.64
N ASN A 32 -0.87 -6.38 19.48
CA ASN A 32 -1.78 -5.44 18.84
C ASN A 32 -1.90 -5.65 17.30
N TYR A 33 -1.24 -6.68 16.79
CA TYR A 33 -1.19 -7.02 15.38
C TYR A 33 -1.77 -8.42 15.14
N GLU A 34 -2.62 -8.53 14.15
CA GLU A 34 -3.24 -9.78 13.69
C GLU A 34 -2.97 -9.96 12.19
N THR A 35 -2.55 -11.15 11.78
CA THR A 35 -2.42 -11.49 10.35
C THR A 35 -3.73 -12.12 9.89
N ARG A 36 -4.41 -11.50 8.92
CA ARG A 36 -5.65 -12.03 8.34
C ARG A 36 -5.36 -13.04 7.22
N GLU A 37 -6.39 -13.78 6.82
CA GLU A 37 -6.31 -14.83 5.77
C GLU A 37 -5.75 -14.33 4.43
N ASP A 38 -5.90 -13.04 4.13
CA ASP A 38 -5.37 -12.39 2.95
C ASP A 38 -3.88 -11.99 3.05
N GLY A 39 -3.21 -12.35 4.16
CA GLY A 39 -1.82 -12.03 4.45
C GLY A 39 -1.57 -10.57 4.85
N ARG A 40 -2.62 -9.78 5.10
CA ARG A 40 -2.48 -8.39 5.56
C ARG A 40 -2.42 -8.33 7.09
N VAL A 41 -1.61 -7.39 7.59
CA VAL A 41 -1.49 -7.11 9.02
C VAL A 41 -2.56 -6.11 9.42
N TRP A 42 -3.39 -6.47 10.38
CA TRP A 42 -4.42 -5.66 10.99
C TRP A 42 -3.93 -5.10 12.32
N ILE A 43 -4.11 -3.80 12.54
CA ILE A 43 -3.76 -3.12 13.80
C ILE A 43 -5.04 -2.98 14.61
N ILE A 44 -5.16 -3.76 15.69
CA ILE A 44 -6.41 -3.89 16.47
C ILE A 44 -6.81 -2.53 17.06
N SER A 45 -5.89 -1.85 17.74
CA SER A 45 -6.14 -0.56 18.39
C SER A 45 -6.54 0.56 17.43
N GLU A 46 -6.11 0.49 16.17
CA GLU A 46 -6.32 1.54 15.17
C GLU A 46 -7.45 1.20 14.18
N ASN A 47 -8.05 0.01 14.30
CA ASN A 47 -9.11 -0.50 13.43
C ASN A 47 -8.80 -0.32 11.93
N LYS A 48 -7.53 -0.52 11.54
CA LYS A 48 -7.06 -0.34 10.17
C LYS A 48 -5.97 -1.35 9.80
N TYR A 49 -5.80 -1.57 8.50
CA TYR A 49 -4.67 -2.33 7.99
C TYR A 49 -3.37 -1.54 8.12
N GLN A 50 -2.29 -2.24 8.49
CA GLN A 50 -0.96 -1.66 8.51
C GLN A 50 -0.55 -1.26 7.08
N ALA A 51 -0.32 0.03 6.87
CA ALA A 51 0.27 0.52 5.64
C ALA A 51 1.71 0.00 5.54
N LYS A 52 2.00 -0.88 4.57
CA LYS A 52 3.40 -1.20 4.25
C LYS A 52 4.11 0.10 3.85
N LYS A 53 5.33 0.33 4.35
CA LYS A 53 6.15 1.54 4.07
C LYS A 53 6.32 1.87 2.57
N SER A 54 6.02 0.94 1.67
CA SER A 54 6.05 1.10 0.20
C SER A 54 4.68 1.31 -0.48
N GLY A 55 3.61 1.57 0.28
CA GLY A 55 2.26 1.76 -0.28
C GLY A 55 1.57 0.46 -0.75
N ALA A 56 2.17 -0.70 -0.47
CA ALA A 56 1.71 -2.01 -0.92
C ALA A 56 0.80 -2.71 0.11
N GLY A 57 -0.22 -2.02 0.60
CA GLY A 57 -1.27 -2.64 1.44
C GLY A 57 -2.25 -3.53 0.64
N GLY A 58 -2.19 -3.47 -0.70
CA GLY A 58 -3.00 -4.29 -1.59
C GLY A 58 -2.19 -5.40 -2.26
N LYS A 59 -2.87 -6.47 -2.67
CA LYS A 59 -2.32 -7.44 -3.61
C LYS A 59 -1.76 -6.71 -4.83
N LYS A 60 -0.62 -7.16 -5.36
CA LYS A 60 -0.08 -6.61 -6.61
C LYS A 60 -1.15 -6.75 -7.70
N LYS A 61 -1.28 -5.72 -8.53
CA LYS A 61 -2.22 -5.70 -9.66
C LYS A 61 -1.49 -5.28 -10.91
N CYS A 62 -1.88 -5.87 -12.04
CA CYS A 62 -1.47 -5.42 -13.36
C CYS A 62 -2.57 -4.62 -14.02
N VAL A 63 -2.21 -3.95 -15.10
CA VAL A 63 -3.11 -3.11 -15.90
C VAL A 63 -3.11 -3.65 -17.31
N GLN A 64 -4.29 -3.96 -17.83
CA GLN A 64 -4.49 -4.35 -19.22
C GLN A 64 -5.04 -3.17 -20.02
N LEU A 65 -4.47 -2.99 -21.21
CA LEU A 65 -5.01 -2.14 -22.26
C LEU A 65 -5.86 -3.02 -23.17
N ILE A 66 -7.15 -2.75 -23.24
CA ILE A 66 -8.13 -3.56 -23.99
C ILE A 66 -8.67 -2.73 -25.14
N SER A 67 -8.64 -3.31 -26.34
CA SER A 67 -9.17 -2.70 -27.57
C SER A 67 -10.71 -2.75 -27.59
N LEU A 68 -11.36 -2.03 -28.52
CA LEU A 68 -12.84 -1.99 -28.61
C LEU A 68 -13.48 -3.34 -28.97
N ASP A 69 -12.76 -4.20 -29.68
CA ASP A 69 -13.10 -5.60 -30.00
C ASP A 69 -12.96 -6.54 -28.78
N GLY A 70 -12.47 -6.04 -27.64
CA GLY A 70 -12.29 -6.82 -26.42
C GLY A 70 -10.96 -7.55 -26.32
N SER A 71 -10.08 -7.44 -27.33
CA SER A 71 -8.75 -8.04 -27.31
C SER A 71 -7.81 -7.29 -26.36
N VAL A 72 -6.95 -8.04 -25.65
CA VAL A 72 -5.91 -7.45 -24.80
C VAL A 72 -4.76 -7.00 -25.71
N PHE A 73 -4.58 -5.69 -25.84
CA PHE A 73 -3.48 -5.12 -26.60
C PHE A 73 -2.16 -5.27 -25.84
N LYS A 74 -2.16 -5.01 -24.52
CA LYS A 74 -0.95 -5.08 -23.71
C LYS A 74 -1.25 -5.15 -22.22
N THR A 75 -0.41 -5.89 -21.48
CA THR A 75 -0.44 -5.97 -20.02
C THR A 75 0.78 -5.26 -19.42
N PHE A 76 0.57 -4.52 -18.34
CA PHE A 76 1.60 -3.79 -17.61
C PHE A 76 1.63 -4.22 -16.14
N ASN A 77 2.83 -4.39 -15.59
CA ASN A 77 3.03 -4.78 -14.19
C ASN A 77 2.62 -3.69 -13.18
N SER A 78 2.47 -2.45 -13.63
CA SER A 78 2.07 -1.33 -12.78
C SER A 78 1.35 -0.23 -13.56
N LEU A 79 0.56 0.58 -12.83
CA LEU A 79 -0.03 1.82 -13.36
C LEU A 79 1.03 2.81 -13.83
N THR A 80 2.21 2.80 -13.20
CA THR A 80 3.30 3.70 -13.57
C THR A 80 3.85 3.34 -14.94
N ASP A 81 4.02 2.05 -15.23
CA ASP A 81 4.54 1.59 -16.53
C ASP A 81 3.52 1.81 -17.64
N CYS A 82 2.24 1.58 -17.35
CA CYS A 82 1.14 1.93 -18.26
C CYS A 82 1.14 3.43 -18.57
N GLY A 83 1.28 4.29 -17.55
CA GLY A 83 1.36 5.74 -17.73
C GLY A 83 2.55 6.17 -18.59
N LYS A 84 3.74 5.62 -18.34
CA LYS A 84 4.94 5.88 -19.16
C LYS A 84 4.71 5.52 -20.63
N PHE A 85 4.09 4.36 -20.89
CA PHE A 85 3.79 3.92 -22.25
C PHE A 85 2.79 4.86 -22.96
N LEU A 86 1.75 5.30 -22.24
CA LEU A 86 0.72 6.19 -22.76
C LEU A 86 1.14 7.69 -22.77
N GLY A 87 2.32 8.02 -22.26
CA GLY A 87 2.77 9.42 -22.13
C GLY A 87 1.98 10.23 -21.09
N VAL A 88 1.33 9.60 -20.11
CA VAL A 88 0.51 10.27 -19.09
C VAL A 88 0.95 9.90 -17.67
N SER A 89 0.58 10.74 -16.70
CA SER A 89 0.90 10.47 -15.30
C SER A 89 0.16 9.23 -14.76
N ARG A 90 0.76 8.52 -13.80
CA ARG A 90 0.10 7.43 -13.04
C ARG A 90 -1.27 7.85 -12.49
N LYS A 91 -1.38 9.09 -11.99
CA LYS A 91 -2.65 9.60 -11.42
C LYS A 91 -3.72 9.76 -12.49
N THR A 92 -3.33 10.19 -13.69
CA THR A 92 -4.24 10.27 -14.84
C THR A 92 -4.78 8.90 -15.21
N VAL A 93 -3.93 7.87 -15.27
CA VAL A 93 -4.35 6.49 -15.54
C VAL A 93 -5.32 6.01 -14.45
N SER A 94 -5.00 6.21 -13.18
CA SER A 94 -5.88 5.85 -12.04
C SER A 94 -7.25 6.52 -12.16
N ASN A 95 -7.28 7.84 -12.39
CA ASN A 95 -8.52 8.58 -12.50
C ASN A 95 -9.37 8.13 -13.69
N LYS A 96 -8.74 7.76 -14.82
CA LYS A 96 -9.46 7.24 -15.99
C LYS A 96 -10.08 5.88 -15.71
N MET A 97 -9.38 4.99 -15.01
CA MET A 97 -9.94 3.72 -14.58
C MET A 97 -11.11 3.89 -13.61
N GLU A 98 -10.97 4.76 -12.60
CA GLU A 98 -12.04 5.05 -11.64
C GLU A 98 -13.32 5.60 -12.30
N LYS A 99 -13.16 6.35 -13.39
CA LYS A 99 -14.26 6.92 -14.17
C LYS A 99 -14.70 6.06 -15.36
N SER A 100 -14.13 4.86 -15.52
CA SER A 100 -14.35 3.99 -16.68
C SER A 100 -14.18 4.71 -18.03
N GLN A 101 -13.24 5.66 -18.11
CA GLN A 101 -12.97 6.45 -19.30
C GLN A 101 -11.93 5.80 -20.21
N SER A 102 -12.18 5.86 -21.51
CA SER A 102 -11.24 5.40 -22.53
C SER A 102 -9.97 6.26 -22.58
N VAL A 103 -8.90 5.66 -23.10
CA VAL A 103 -7.64 6.30 -23.44
C VAL A 103 -7.47 6.26 -24.95
N LEU A 104 -7.12 7.41 -25.54
CA LEU A 104 -6.68 7.46 -26.92
C LEU A 104 -5.19 7.18 -26.97
N PHE A 105 -4.77 6.18 -27.74
CA PHE A 105 -3.37 5.85 -28.00
C PHE A 105 -3.21 5.54 -29.48
N GLU A 106 -2.25 6.18 -30.16
CA GLU A 106 -2.02 6.01 -31.61
C GLU A 106 -3.30 6.15 -32.47
N GLY A 107 -4.20 7.06 -32.09
CA GLY A 107 -5.46 7.30 -32.81
C GLY A 107 -6.54 6.24 -32.59
N LYS A 108 -6.30 5.24 -31.74
CA LYS A 108 -7.27 4.21 -31.36
C LYS A 108 -7.69 4.36 -29.90
N SER A 109 -8.96 4.06 -29.63
CA SER A 109 -9.51 4.10 -28.27
C SER A 109 -9.34 2.75 -27.58
N TYR A 110 -8.82 2.79 -26.35
CA TYR A 110 -8.62 1.64 -25.51
C TYR A 110 -9.28 1.84 -24.15
N THR A 111 -9.64 0.73 -23.52
CA THR A 111 -10.16 0.68 -22.15
C THR A 111 -9.09 0.11 -21.22
N LEU A 112 -9.01 0.64 -20.00
CA LEU A 112 -8.08 0.20 -18.97
C LEU A 112 -8.79 -0.71 -17.97
N ARG A 113 -8.19 -1.84 -17.63
CA ARG A 113 -8.68 -2.75 -16.58
C ARG A 113 -7.55 -3.19 -15.67
N THR A 114 -7.82 -3.28 -14.36
CA THR A 114 -6.89 -3.92 -13.42
C THR A 114 -7.21 -5.40 -13.27
N ILE A 115 -6.17 -6.24 -13.28
CA ILE A 115 -6.24 -7.66 -12.96
C ILE A 115 -5.29 -7.98 -11.81
N ASP A 116 -5.53 -9.09 -11.12
CA ASP A 116 -4.62 -9.57 -10.08
C ASP A 116 -3.30 -10.05 -10.69
N TYR A 117 -2.21 -9.86 -9.96
CA TYR A 117 -0.85 -10.11 -10.48
C TYR A 117 -0.62 -11.56 -10.95
N GLU A 118 -1.31 -12.51 -10.32
CA GLU A 118 -1.23 -13.95 -10.65
C GLU A 118 -1.74 -14.27 -12.06
N LEU A 119 -2.52 -13.37 -12.67
CA LEU A 119 -3.13 -13.54 -13.99
C LEU A 119 -2.40 -12.75 -15.09
N CYS A 120 -1.21 -12.19 -14.79
CA CYS A 120 -0.51 -11.32 -15.73
C CYS A 120 0.38 -12.07 -16.73
N ASP A 121 0.67 -13.34 -16.49
CA ASP A 121 1.60 -14.17 -17.27
C ASP A 121 0.91 -15.08 -18.30
N GLU A 122 -0.14 -14.59 -18.96
CA GLU A 122 -0.55 -15.17 -20.24
C GLU A 122 -0.41 -14.16 -21.36
N PRO A 123 0.80 -13.99 -21.94
CA PRO A 123 0.87 -13.60 -23.33
C PRO A 123 0.32 -14.77 -24.14
N GLU A 124 -0.87 -14.61 -24.74
CA GLU A 124 -1.26 -15.41 -25.89
C GLU A 124 -0.12 -15.30 -26.92
N LYS A 125 0.71 -16.35 -26.97
CA LYS A 125 1.66 -16.57 -28.06
C LYS A 125 0.82 -16.90 -29.28
N ILE A 126 0.66 -15.91 -30.17
CA ILE A 126 0.30 -16.17 -31.57
C ILE A 126 1.57 -16.67 -32.28
#